data_AF-A0A537N260-F1
#
_entry.id   AF-A0A537N260-F1
#
_cell.length_a   1.000
_cell.length_b   1.000
_cell.length_c   1.000
_cell.angle_alpha   90.00
_cell.angle_beta   90.00
_cell.angle_gamma   90.00
#
_symmetry.space_group_name_H-M   'P 1'
#
loop_
_entity.id
_entity.type
_entity.pdbx_description
1 polymer ?
#
loop_
_entity_poly.entity_id
_entity_poly.type
_entity_poly.pdbx_seq_one_letter_code
_entity_poly.pdbx_strand_id
1 'polypeptide(L)'
;MSPDDHAHAPVRAGRSAEEGIKTVPSVCPHDCTSTCALEVERLSPTRIGRVRGSMRNDYTAGVICEKVARYAERIHHPDRLMKPLRRVGPKGSRQFAEISWADALDITAEQFIAKARQHGS
;
A
#
# COMPACT_ATOMS: atom_id res chain seq x y z
N MET A 1 12.94 -35.15 -20.62
CA MET A 1 12.98 -33.93 -19.78
C MET A 1 14.37 -33.33 -19.95
N SER A 2 14.48 -32.32 -20.82
CA SER A 2 15.73 -31.59 -21.07
C SER A 2 15.77 -30.34 -20.18
N PRO A 3 16.92 -29.89 -19.66
CA PRO A 3 17.01 -28.76 -18.73
C PRO A 3 16.85 -27.36 -19.36
N ASP A 4 16.62 -27.27 -20.68
CA ASP A 4 16.80 -26.02 -21.44
C ASP A 4 15.50 -25.27 -21.82
N ASP A 5 14.34 -25.63 -21.28
CA ASP A 5 13.05 -24.99 -21.60
C ASP A 5 12.70 -23.77 -20.72
N HIS A 6 13.69 -23.09 -20.15
CA HIS A 6 13.52 -21.83 -19.41
C HIS A 6 13.91 -20.58 -20.22
N ALA A 7 13.85 -20.65 -21.55
CA ALA A 7 13.88 -19.45 -22.38
C ALA A 7 12.54 -18.70 -22.26
N HIS A 8 12.35 -17.95 -21.17
CA HIS A 8 11.24 -17.02 -21.04
C HIS A 8 11.46 -15.88 -22.04
N ALA A 9 10.76 -15.95 -23.18
CA ALA A 9 10.80 -14.92 -24.20
C ALA A 9 10.50 -13.55 -23.57
N PRO A 10 11.29 -12.49 -23.84
CA PRO A 10 10.97 -11.18 -23.29
C PRO A 10 9.66 -10.70 -23.90
N VAL A 11 8.66 -10.48 -23.05
CA VAL A 11 7.41 -9.82 -23.44
C VAL A 11 7.77 -8.45 -24.01
N ARG A 12 7.72 -8.32 -25.34
CA ARG A 12 7.86 -7.05 -26.04
C ARG A 12 6.69 -6.14 -25.65
N ALA A 13 6.91 -5.25 -24.70
CA ALA A 13 6.00 -4.15 -24.43
C ALA A 13 6.29 -3.01 -25.42
N GLY A 14 5.59 -3.00 -26.54
CA GLY A 14 5.43 -1.79 -27.33
C GLY A 14 4.32 -0.93 -26.74
N ARG A 15 4.64 0.32 -26.35
CA ARG A 15 3.75 1.47 -26.50
C ARG A 15 4.54 2.78 -26.36
N SER A 16 4.24 3.67 -27.28
CA SER A 16 4.80 5.00 -27.53
C SER A 16 4.76 5.91 -26.30
N ALA A 17 5.87 6.62 -26.07
CA ALA A 17 6.03 7.60 -25.02
C ALA A 17 5.27 8.89 -25.32
N GLU A 18 4.10 9.06 -24.70
CA GLU A 18 3.59 10.39 -24.32
C GLU A 18 4.37 10.85 -23.07
N GLU A 19 4.62 12.15 -22.90
CA GLU A 19 5.50 12.77 -21.88
C GLU A 19 5.77 11.90 -20.64
N GLY A 20 7.04 11.51 -20.51
CA GLY A 20 7.46 10.28 -19.85
C GLY A 20 6.89 10.06 -18.45
N ILE A 21 5.92 9.15 -18.35
CA ILE A 21 5.49 8.56 -17.09
C ILE A 21 6.72 8.04 -16.34
N LYS A 22 7.01 8.62 -15.17
CA LYS A 22 8.16 8.22 -14.36
C LYS A 22 7.81 6.97 -13.56
N THR A 23 8.57 5.90 -13.75
CA THR A 23 8.54 4.74 -12.85
C THR A 23 9.43 5.00 -11.63
N VAL A 24 8.90 4.73 -10.44
CA VAL A 24 9.62 4.87 -9.16
C VAL A 24 9.63 3.54 -8.39
N PRO A 25 10.71 3.23 -7.66
CA PRO A 25 10.77 2.03 -6.83
C PRO A 25 9.88 2.20 -5.59
N SER A 26 9.29 1.10 -5.13
CA SER A 26 8.55 1.00 -3.87
C SER A 26 8.60 -0.43 -3.33
N VAL A 27 7.94 -0.68 -2.21
CA VAL A 27 7.76 -2.02 -1.62
C VAL A 27 6.29 -2.30 -1.39
N CYS A 28 5.91 -3.58 -1.45
CA CYS A 28 4.55 -4.01 -1.22
C CYS A 28 4.10 -3.72 0.23
N PRO A 29 2.99 -2.97 0.44
CA PRO A 29 2.51 -2.62 1.77
C PRO A 29 1.54 -3.65 2.38
N HIS A 30 1.42 -4.85 1.80
CA HIS A 30 0.54 -5.90 2.32
C HIS A 30 1.14 -6.70 3.49
N ASP A 31 2.39 -6.42 3.85
CA ASP A 31 3.08 -7.05 4.98
C ASP A 31 3.00 -8.59 5.00
N CYS A 32 2.95 -9.20 3.81
CA CYS A 32 3.14 -10.62 3.67
C CYS A 32 4.64 -10.93 3.60
N THR A 33 4.99 -12.18 3.90
CA THR A 33 6.38 -12.66 3.91
C THR A 33 7.08 -12.52 2.57
N SER A 34 6.34 -12.33 1.46
CA SER A 34 6.92 -12.14 0.13
C SER A 34 7.71 -10.85 -0.04
N THR A 35 7.43 -9.81 0.76
CA THR A 35 8.18 -8.53 0.76
C THR A 35 8.50 -7.98 -0.64
N CYS A 36 7.55 -8.07 -1.58
CA CYS A 36 7.79 -7.80 -3.00
C CYS A 36 8.35 -6.39 -3.25
N ALA A 37 9.43 -6.30 -4.01
CA ALA A 37 9.90 -5.04 -4.56
C ALA A 37 9.02 -4.63 -5.74
N LEU A 38 8.70 -3.35 -5.84
CA LEU A 38 7.74 -2.82 -6.81
C LEU A 38 8.35 -1.74 -7.70
N GLU A 39 7.83 -1.68 -8.92
CA GLU A 39 7.97 -0.58 -9.86
C GLU A 39 6.59 0.05 -10.06
N VAL A 40 6.47 1.34 -9.74
CA VAL A 40 5.20 2.06 -9.71
C VAL A 40 5.27 3.24 -10.67
N GLU A 41 4.32 3.32 -11.60
CA GLU A 41 4.14 4.49 -12.46
C GLU A 41 3.64 5.68 -11.62
N ARG A 42 4.35 6.80 -11.66
CA ARG A 42 3.94 8.06 -11.04
C ARG A 42 3.39 8.99 -12.10
N LEU A 43 2.06 9.15 -12.10
CA LEU A 43 1.32 10.00 -13.04
C LEU A 43 1.30 11.47 -12.58
N SER A 44 1.31 11.71 -11.27
CA SER A 44 1.41 13.04 -10.67
C SER A 44 1.99 12.94 -9.25
N PRO A 45 2.22 14.07 -8.53
CA PRO A 45 2.63 14.04 -7.13
C PRO A 45 1.69 13.25 -6.20
N THR A 46 0.40 13.12 -6.57
CA THR A 46 -0.64 12.49 -5.75
C THR A 46 -1.30 11.27 -6.42
N ARG A 47 -0.89 10.92 -7.65
CA ARG A 47 -1.54 9.86 -8.43
C ARG A 47 -0.53 8.85 -8.99
N ILE A 48 -0.76 7.59 -8.65
CA ILE A 48 -0.05 6.43 -9.21
C ILE A 48 -0.87 5.74 -10.31
N GLY A 49 -0.17 5.14 -11.27
CA GLY A 49 -0.70 4.32 -12.35
C GLY A 49 -0.44 2.83 -12.11
N ARG A 50 0.09 2.14 -13.13
CA ARG A 50 0.35 0.70 -13.05
C ARG A 50 1.38 0.36 -11.98
N VAL A 51 1.16 -0.77 -11.31
CA VAL A 51 2.10 -1.37 -10.36
C VAL A 51 2.60 -2.70 -10.93
N ARG A 52 3.92 -2.90 -10.92
CA ARG A 52 4.60 -4.12 -11.37
C ARG A 52 5.57 -4.60 -10.30
N GLY A 53 5.88 -5.90 -10.31
CA GLY A 53 7.00 -6.40 -9.53
C GLY A 53 8.31 -5.95 -10.14
N SER A 54 9.29 -5.65 -9.30
CA SER A 54 10.64 -5.30 -9.73
C SER A 54 11.53 -6.53 -9.75
N MET A 55 12.43 -6.59 -10.73
CA MET A 55 13.48 -7.62 -10.80
C MET A 55 14.58 -7.42 -9.74
N ARG A 56 14.54 -6.33 -8.97
CA ARG A 56 15.54 -6.03 -7.92
C ARG A 56 15.44 -6.91 -6.67
N ASN A 57 14.38 -7.70 -6.54
CA ASN A 57 14.22 -8.67 -5.46
C ASN A 57 14.23 -10.07 -6.07
N ASP A 58 15.38 -10.73 -6.02
CA ASP A 58 15.63 -12.07 -6.56
C ASP A 58 14.66 -13.11 -6.03
N TYR A 59 14.20 -12.98 -4.77
CA TYR A 59 13.25 -13.90 -4.17
C TYR A 59 11.89 -13.86 -4.88
N THR A 60 11.43 -12.67 -5.26
CA THR A 60 10.15 -12.50 -5.97
C THR A 60 10.28 -12.49 -7.49
N ALA A 61 11.47 -12.24 -8.02
CA ALA A 61 11.80 -12.25 -9.46
C ALA A 61 10.76 -11.51 -10.32
N GLY A 62 10.29 -10.33 -9.87
CA GLY A 62 9.28 -9.54 -10.58
C GLY A 62 7.83 -10.02 -10.46
N VAL A 63 7.58 -11.14 -9.77
CA VAL A 63 6.23 -11.67 -9.53
C VAL A 63 5.57 -10.94 -8.36
N ILE A 64 4.33 -10.51 -8.58
CA ILE A 64 3.45 -9.93 -7.56
C ILE A 64 2.06 -10.54 -7.66
N CYS A 65 1.34 -10.60 -6.53
CA CYS A 65 -0.05 -11.08 -6.54
C CYS A 65 -1.01 -10.04 -7.17
N GLU A 66 -2.18 -10.51 -7.60
CA GLU A 66 -3.22 -9.67 -8.23
C GLU A 66 -3.62 -8.48 -7.34
N LYS A 67 -3.68 -8.68 -6.02
CA LYS A 67 -4.00 -7.61 -5.05
C LYS A 67 -3.09 -6.40 -5.19
N VAL A 68 -1.80 -6.64 -5.49
CA VAL A 68 -0.78 -5.59 -5.62
C VAL A 68 -0.76 -5.02 -7.04
N ALA A 69 -0.97 -5.86 -8.05
CA ALA A 69 -1.06 -5.39 -9.44
C ALA A 69 -2.19 -4.35 -9.62
N ARG A 70 -3.25 -4.42 -8.80
CA ARG A 70 -4.40 -3.52 -8.80
C ARG A 70 -4.36 -2.46 -7.69
N TYR A 71 -3.21 -2.22 -7.06
CA TYR A 71 -3.12 -1.38 -5.86
C TYR A 71 -3.52 0.09 -6.09
N ALA A 72 -3.42 0.59 -7.32
CA ALA A 72 -3.92 1.90 -7.70
C ALA A 72 -5.42 2.07 -7.41
N GLU A 73 -6.22 1.02 -7.58
CA GLU A 73 -7.66 1.05 -7.27
C GLU A 73 -7.91 1.28 -5.78
N ARG A 74 -7.07 0.71 -4.91
CA ARG A 74 -7.17 0.89 -3.44
C ARG A 74 -6.72 2.28 -3.00
N ILE A 75 -5.60 2.79 -3.55
CA ILE A 75 -5.07 4.10 -3.19
C ILE A 75 -6.01 5.23 -3.62
N HIS A 76 -6.68 5.07 -4.76
CA HIS A 76 -7.60 6.07 -5.31
C HIS A 76 -9.08 5.77 -5.07
N HIS A 77 -9.40 4.81 -4.19
CA HIS A 77 -10.78 4.45 -3.91
C HIS A 77 -11.55 5.66 -3.31
N PRO A 78 -12.78 5.97 -3.76
CA PRO A 78 -13.53 7.12 -3.28
C PRO A 78 -13.79 7.06 -1.76
N ASP A 79 -14.03 5.86 -1.22
CA ASP A 79 -14.29 5.66 0.22
C ASP A 79 -13.03 5.50 1.09
N ARG A 80 -11.85 5.85 0.58
CA ARG A 80 -10.61 5.76 1.35
C ARG A 80 -10.70 6.69 2.58
N LEU A 81 -10.30 6.19 3.74
CA LEU A 81 -10.22 7.02 4.96
C LEU A 81 -9.11 8.07 4.79
N MET A 82 -9.51 9.34 4.72
CA MET A 82 -8.59 10.47 4.50
C MET A 82 -8.32 11.28 5.77
N LYS A 83 -9.10 11.07 6.84
CA LYS A 83 -9.02 11.83 8.09
C LYS A 83 -9.17 10.91 9.30
N PRO A 84 -8.57 11.27 10.46
CA PRO A 84 -8.82 10.59 11.72
C PRO A 84 -10.29 10.69 12.14
N LEU A 85 -10.80 9.60 12.71
CA LEU A 85 -12.19 9.48 13.16
C LEU A 85 -12.24 9.00 14.61
N ARG A 86 -13.07 9.64 15.43
CA ARG A 86 -13.37 9.22 16.80
C ARG A 86 -14.76 8.60 16.86
N ARG A 87 -14.88 7.43 17.49
CA ARG A 87 -16.19 6.83 17.78
C ARG A 87 -16.91 7.67 18.82
N VAL A 88 -18.14 8.09 18.51
CA VAL A 88 -18.98 8.92 19.39
C VAL A 88 -20.22 8.20 19.92
N GLY A 89 -20.53 7.02 19.39
CA GLY A 89 -21.63 6.15 19.85
C GLY A 89 -21.16 4.82 20.47
N PRO A 90 -22.11 3.93 20.83
CA PRO A 90 -21.81 2.59 21.34
C PRO A 90 -20.91 1.79 20.37
N LYS A 91 -20.10 0.86 20.89
CA LYS A 91 -19.27 -0.03 20.05
C LYS A 91 -20.18 -0.81 19.10
N GLY A 92 -19.84 -0.82 17.80
CA GLY A 92 -20.64 -1.45 16.76
C GLY A 92 -21.67 -0.54 16.07
N SER A 93 -21.98 0.64 16.63
CA SER A 93 -22.96 1.58 16.06
C SER A 93 -22.53 2.29 14.76
N ARG A 94 -21.24 2.21 14.40
CA ARG A 94 -20.63 2.92 13.27
C ARG A 94 -20.78 4.45 13.31
N GLN A 95 -21.02 5.02 14.50
CA GLN A 95 -21.11 6.48 14.68
C GLN A 95 -19.73 7.07 14.96
N PHE A 96 -19.23 7.87 14.02
CA PHE A 96 -17.92 8.51 14.09
C PHE A 96 -18.03 10.01 13.81
N ALA A 97 -17.19 10.78 14.50
CA ALA A 97 -16.95 12.19 14.19
C ALA A 97 -15.51 12.36 13.71
N GLU A 98 -15.29 13.25 12.74
CA GLU A 98 -13.93 13.65 12.34
C GLU A 98 -13.25 14.40 13.48
N ILE A 99 -11.95 14.13 13.66
CA ILE A 99 -11.09 14.84 14.61
C ILE A 99 -9.75 15.19 13.97
N SER A 100 -8.97 16.07 14.59
CA SER A 100 -7.64 16.40 14.09
C SER A 100 -6.65 15.27 14.37
N TRP A 101 -5.51 15.28 13.67
CA TRP A 101 -4.41 14.36 13.97
C TRP A 101 -3.82 14.57 15.37
N ALA A 102 -3.74 15.83 15.83
CA ALA A 102 -3.28 16.14 17.18
C ALA A 102 -4.20 15.49 18.23
N ASP A 103 -5.51 15.73 18.13
CA ASP A 103 -6.49 15.13 19.05
C ASP A 103 -6.45 13.60 19.01
N ALA A 104 -6.31 13.00 17.83
CA ALA A 104 -6.30 11.55 17.67
C ALA A 104 -5.10 10.91 18.41
N LEU A 105 -3.94 11.54 18.30
CA LEU A 105 -2.71 11.09 18.95
C LEU A 105 -2.76 11.34 20.46
N ASP A 106 -3.19 12.53 20.89
CA ASP A 106 -3.28 12.89 22.31
C ASP A 106 -4.25 11.96 23.04
N ILE A 107 -5.45 11.77 22.51
CA ILE A 107 -6.44 10.84 23.09
C ILE A 107 -5.85 9.43 23.20
N THR A 108 -5.17 8.95 22.17
CA THR A 108 -4.58 7.61 22.19
C THR A 108 -3.51 7.48 23.26
N ALA A 109 -2.58 8.44 23.33
CA ALA A 109 -1.49 8.46 24.31
C ALA A 109 -2.02 8.56 25.75
N GLU A 110 -2.95 9.47 26.01
CA GLU A 110 -3.58 9.64 27.32
C GLU A 110 -4.26 8.36 27.80
N GLN A 111 -5.00 7.68 26.92
CA GLN A 111 -5.65 6.42 27.27
C GLN A 111 -4.64 5.31 27.56
N PHE A 112 -3.56 5.21 26.79
CA PHE A 112 -2.48 4.25 27.07
C PHE A 112 -1.84 4.51 28.43
N ILE A 113 -1.49 5.76 28.74
CA ILE A 113 -0.90 6.15 30.02
C ILE A 113 -1.85 5.83 31.18
N ALA A 114 -3.12 6.16 31.04
CA ALA A 114 -4.13 5.88 32.07
C ALA A 114 -4.26 4.36 32.33
N LYS A 115 -4.26 3.54 31.28
CA LYS A 115 -4.35 2.08 31.42
C LYS A 115 -3.07 1.45 31.97
N ALA A 116 -1.90 1.94 31.58
CA ALA A 116 -0.64 1.49 32.15
C ALA A 116 -0.54 1.82 33.64
N ARG A 117 -0.98 3.02 34.06
CA ARG A 117 -1.05 3.38 35.50
C ARG A 117 -1.99 2.48 36.29
N GLN A 118 -3.06 2.01 35.66
CA GLN A 118 -4.07 1.18 36.31
C GLN A 118 -3.67 -0.31 36.39
N HIS A 119 -2.95 -0.82 35.38
CA HIS A 119 -2.75 -2.25 35.19
C HIS A 119 -1.29 -2.70 35.05
N GLY A 120 -0.33 -1.76 35.07
CA GLY A 120 1.05 -2.03 34.69
C GLY A 120 1.26 -1.93 33.18
N SER A 121 2.53 -2.00 32.76
CA SER A 121 2.95 -1.97 31.35
C SER A 121 2.70 -3.28 30.63
#